data_AF-A0A8W8NQX4-F1
#
_entry.id   AF-A0A8W8NQX4-F1
#
_cell.length_a   1.000
_cell.length_b   1.000
_cell.length_c   1.000
_cell.angle_alpha   90.00
_cell.angle_beta   90.00
_cell.angle_gamma   90.00
#
_symmetry.space_group_name_H-M   'P 1'
#
loop_
_entity.id
_entity.type
_entity.pdbx_description
1 polymer ?
#
loop_
_entity_poly.entity_id
_entity_poly.type
_entity_poly.pdbx_seq_one_letter_code
_entity_poly.pdbx_strand_id
1 'polypeptide(L)'
;MLRCVTVCLAIVVTAGYPVSESENQQKSIKQHILEDIRKELREYYNALSKPEESGSGGRRNEDEIDSKDIDPDDENMQLFLSMGVEINGVVKKPKGLHPEDSKLLKEQSLDRTIQTDREADKEGQRRNKRNFGPGWVRWPKGIVPYILDDNLVANRRSFLEAVDLFNNLTCIRWKPRSPEVKAEAGHDGYVKIQSGSGCSSSGLGFKGDRRHNITLQEPGCGSVDIAVHEMLHILGQTHEQSRNDRNRYVKIIWKNVISGHEENFYRVLTYDRNPYDLGSIMQYEPLFFGVDDKGTMELRDENLEFLAYPDERQLLTFYDLKDVLDQYRCTDHCTNTPKCQNAGYTNTNCECECPKGFTGALCETVVTDPDCGGYVTLEDDTFNFGVSRDISVSSPNYPDPVGLGKICRWAVKAPSGYIIKMTIDDLHMAYNYDRVLCYHWLEIQYNLPGQPGIRYDPN
;
A
#
# COMPACT_ATOMS: atom_id res chain seq x y z
N MET A 1 28.40 -23.06 -24.28
CA MET A 1 27.20 -22.74 -23.51
C MET A 1 27.65 -22.13 -22.19
N LEU A 2 27.52 -20.81 -22.04
CA LEU A 2 27.88 -20.13 -20.80
C LEU A 2 26.74 -20.33 -19.80
N ARG A 3 26.97 -21.11 -18.75
CA ARG A 3 26.07 -21.19 -17.60
C ARG A 3 26.52 -20.13 -16.59
N CYS A 4 25.70 -19.12 -16.38
CA CYS A 4 26.02 -18.00 -15.49
C CYS A 4 26.04 -18.44 -14.03
N VAL A 5 26.75 -17.65 -13.22
CA VAL A 5 26.99 -17.89 -11.81
C VAL A 5 26.19 -16.88 -11.00
N THR A 6 25.08 -17.32 -10.42
CA THR A 6 24.34 -16.54 -9.42
C THR A 6 24.61 -17.15 -8.07
N VAL A 7 25.25 -16.39 -7.17
CA VAL A 7 25.14 -16.66 -5.73
C VAL A 7 24.21 -15.62 -5.14
N CYS A 8 23.09 -16.09 -4.63
CA CYS A 8 22.06 -15.28 -3.98
C CYS A 8 21.87 -15.84 -2.57
N LEU A 9 22.25 -15.06 -1.56
CA LEU A 9 21.86 -15.34 -0.17
C LEU A 9 20.55 -14.62 0.10
N ALA A 10 19.41 -15.31 0.02
CA ALA A 10 18.10 -14.69 0.21
C ALA A 10 17.56 -14.97 1.62
N ILE A 11 17.49 -13.93 2.47
CA ILE A 11 16.88 -14.02 3.81
C ILE A 11 15.44 -13.51 3.70
N VAL A 12 14.46 -14.42 3.83
CA VAL A 12 13.03 -14.06 3.83
C VAL A 12 12.52 -13.96 5.25
N VAL A 13 12.24 -12.74 5.74
CA VAL A 13 11.66 -12.54 7.07
C VAL A 13 10.14 -12.71 7.02
N THR A 14 9.61 -13.68 7.77
CA THR A 14 8.17 -13.85 7.95
C THR A 14 7.77 -13.52 9.38
N ALA A 15 7.47 -12.25 9.63
CA ALA A 15 6.93 -11.78 10.91
C ALA A 15 5.39 -11.84 10.91
N GLY A 16 4.79 -12.33 12.00
CA GLY A 16 3.35 -12.24 12.19
C GLY A 16 2.92 -10.81 12.53
N TYR A 17 2.18 -10.16 11.62
CA TYR A 17 1.78 -8.74 11.69
C TYR A 17 1.31 -8.28 13.09
N PRO A 18 1.93 -7.26 13.70
CA PRO A 18 1.47 -6.70 14.97
C PRO A 18 0.15 -5.94 14.81
N VAL A 19 -0.73 -6.07 15.80
CA VAL A 19 -2.01 -5.38 15.86
C VAL A 19 -1.85 -4.03 16.58
N SER A 20 -1.85 -2.95 15.81
CA SER A 20 -2.15 -1.55 16.20
C SER A 20 -1.60 -1.02 17.54
N GLU A 21 -0.47 -0.29 17.48
CA GLU A 21 -0.11 0.73 18.50
C GLU A 21 -0.41 2.19 18.06
N SER A 22 -0.96 2.40 16.86
CA SER A 22 -1.17 3.74 16.30
C SER A 22 -2.13 4.64 17.07
N GLU A 23 -3.07 4.07 17.85
CA GLU A 23 -3.95 4.88 18.72
C GLU A 23 -3.18 5.53 19.88
N ASN A 24 -2.16 4.87 20.43
CA ASN A 24 -1.41 5.41 21.57
C ASN A 24 -0.53 6.60 21.14
N GLN A 25 0.01 6.57 19.92
CA GLN A 25 0.83 7.67 19.40
C GLN A 25 -0.02 8.93 19.09
N GLN A 26 -1.24 8.76 18.54
CA GLN A 26 -2.19 9.86 18.37
C GLN A 26 -2.76 10.38 19.71
N LYS A 27 -3.03 9.50 20.70
CA LYS A 27 -3.43 9.92 22.05
C LYS A 27 -2.30 10.70 22.76
N SER A 28 -1.06 10.25 22.63
CA SER A 28 0.13 10.89 23.21
C SER A 28 0.28 12.35 22.77
N ILE A 29 0.25 12.64 21.46
CA ILE A 29 0.40 14.01 20.94
C ILE A 29 -0.79 14.90 21.35
N LYS A 30 -2.02 14.37 21.27
CA LYS A 30 -3.23 15.09 21.75
C LYS A 30 -3.12 15.46 23.24
N GLN A 31 -2.56 14.56 24.05
CA GLN A 31 -2.39 14.77 25.48
C GLN A 31 -1.27 15.79 25.78
N HIS A 32 -0.19 15.79 24.99
CA HIS A 32 0.90 16.77 25.10
C HIS A 32 0.42 18.20 24.82
N ILE A 33 -0.32 18.42 23.73
CA ILE A 33 -0.90 19.74 23.39
C ILE A 33 -1.87 20.21 24.49
N LEU A 34 -2.68 19.30 25.04
CA LEU A 34 -3.55 19.60 26.20
C LEU A 34 -2.76 19.94 27.48
N GLU A 35 -1.58 19.35 27.69
CA GLU A 35 -0.72 19.64 28.83
C GLU A 35 0.02 20.97 28.70
N ASP A 36 0.47 21.32 27.49
CA ASP A 36 1.08 22.62 27.19
C ASP A 36 0.05 23.76 27.27
N ILE A 37 -1.14 23.63 26.69
CA ILE A 37 -2.22 24.62 26.85
C ILE A 37 -2.60 24.79 28.34
N ARG A 38 -2.67 23.70 29.11
CA ARG A 38 -2.88 23.78 30.56
C ARG A 38 -1.70 24.43 31.29
N LYS A 39 -0.47 24.26 30.82
CA LYS A 39 0.75 24.88 31.38
C LYS A 39 0.73 26.38 31.11
N GLU A 40 0.46 26.83 29.89
CA GLU A 40 0.30 28.24 29.56
C GLU A 40 -0.84 28.90 30.33
N LEU A 41 -2.00 28.25 30.44
CA LEU A 41 -3.11 28.75 31.27
C LEU A 41 -2.69 28.90 32.75
N ARG A 42 -1.92 27.96 33.30
CA ARG A 42 -1.37 28.08 34.66
C ARG A 42 -0.33 29.20 34.78
N GLU A 43 0.55 29.35 33.79
CA GLU A 43 1.55 30.43 33.76
C GLU A 43 0.88 31.80 33.62
N TYR A 44 -0.20 31.91 32.85
CA TYR A 44 -1.02 33.12 32.72
C TYR A 44 -1.81 33.45 34.01
N TYR A 45 -2.43 32.47 34.66
CA TYR A 45 -3.05 32.64 35.98
C TYR A 45 -2.01 33.05 37.05
N ASN A 46 -0.80 32.49 37.00
CA ASN A 46 0.29 32.88 37.88
C ASN A 46 0.81 34.30 37.56
N ALA A 47 0.81 34.72 36.29
CA ALA A 47 1.16 36.10 35.89
C ALA A 47 0.11 37.12 36.39
N LEU A 48 -1.18 36.78 36.33
CA LEU A 48 -2.27 37.58 36.91
C LEU A 48 -2.21 37.72 38.45
N SER A 49 -1.41 36.90 39.13
CA SER A 49 -1.19 36.99 40.59
C SER A 49 -0.08 37.96 41.00
N LYS A 50 0.58 38.63 40.04
CA LYS A 50 1.57 39.70 40.30
C LYS A 50 0.98 41.08 39.97
N PRO A 51 1.27 42.13 40.76
CA PRO A 51 0.83 43.50 40.43
C PRO A 51 1.42 43.97 39.10
N GLU A 52 0.62 44.69 38.31
CA GLU A 52 0.99 45.16 36.98
C GLU A 52 2.05 46.28 37.01
N GLU A 53 2.98 46.25 36.05
CA GLU A 53 3.59 47.48 35.51
C GLU A 53 3.13 47.68 34.06
N SER A 54 2.80 48.93 33.74
CA SER A 54 2.06 49.33 32.53
C SER A 54 2.94 49.41 31.27
N GLY A 55 2.46 48.87 30.15
CA GLY A 55 3.07 49.06 28.84
C GLY A 55 2.07 48.98 27.68
N SER A 56 1.71 50.12 27.08
CA SER A 56 0.76 50.21 25.97
C SER A 56 1.42 49.95 24.61
N GLY A 57 0.77 49.16 23.74
CA GLY A 57 1.21 49.00 22.35
C GLY A 57 0.21 48.25 21.48
N GLY A 58 -0.63 48.97 20.73
CA GLY A 58 -1.59 48.36 19.80
C GLY A 58 -0.94 47.98 18.46
N ARG A 59 -1.15 46.73 18.03
CA ARG A 59 -1.08 46.31 16.63
C ARG A 59 -2.39 45.59 16.29
N ARG A 60 -2.89 45.79 15.06
CA ARG A 60 -3.93 44.93 14.50
C ARG A 60 -3.30 43.57 14.23
N ASN A 61 -3.91 42.50 14.72
CA ASN A 61 -3.54 41.13 14.37
C ASN A 61 -4.22 40.79 13.03
N GLU A 62 -3.50 40.11 12.13
CA GLU A 62 -4.06 39.50 10.92
C GLU A 62 -4.37 38.00 11.16
N ASP A 63 -4.45 37.59 12.43
CA ASP A 63 -4.47 36.20 12.91
C ASP A 63 -5.85 35.71 13.41
N GLU A 64 -6.95 36.33 12.97
CA GLU A 64 -8.32 35.86 13.29
C GLU A 64 -8.92 35.07 12.11
N ILE A 65 -9.21 33.79 12.35
CA ILE A 65 -9.98 32.93 11.44
C ILE A 65 -11.46 33.36 11.50
N ASP A 66 -12.10 33.60 10.35
CA ASP A 66 -13.53 33.90 10.31
C ASP A 66 -14.34 32.61 10.54
N SER A 67 -15.44 32.75 11.29
CA SER A 67 -16.48 31.74 11.53
C SER A 67 -17.06 31.06 10.28
N LYS A 68 -16.73 31.55 9.08
CA LYS A 68 -17.21 31.07 7.77
C LYS A 68 -16.25 30.07 7.12
N ASP A 69 -15.02 29.97 7.61
CA ASP A 69 -13.95 29.14 7.04
C ASP A 69 -13.83 27.77 7.77
N ILE A 70 -14.79 27.45 8.62
CA ILE A 70 -14.79 26.28 9.52
C ILE A 70 -16.04 25.44 9.22
N ASP A 71 -15.87 24.12 9.14
CA ASP A 71 -16.98 23.17 8.99
C ASP A 71 -17.89 23.22 10.24
N PRO A 72 -19.19 23.56 10.10
CA PRO A 72 -20.08 23.70 11.25
C PRO A 72 -20.32 22.39 12.01
N ASP A 73 -20.07 21.23 11.41
CA ASP A 73 -20.32 19.92 12.00
C ASP A 73 -19.08 19.33 12.73
N ASP A 74 -17.93 20.03 12.75
CA ASP A 74 -16.76 19.63 13.56
C ASP A 74 -16.94 20.02 15.04
N GLU A 75 -17.38 19.05 15.85
CA GLU A 75 -17.57 19.21 17.30
C GLU A 75 -16.32 19.72 18.04
N ASN A 76 -15.10 19.42 17.56
CA ASN A 76 -13.86 19.89 18.19
C ASN A 76 -13.59 21.36 17.85
N MET A 77 -13.81 21.78 16.60
CA MET A 77 -13.69 23.19 16.23
C MET A 77 -14.78 24.05 16.85
N GLN A 78 -16.01 23.55 16.97
CA GLN A 78 -17.07 24.17 17.78
C GLN A 78 -16.62 24.34 19.24
N LEU A 79 -16.02 23.31 19.84
CA LEU A 79 -15.47 23.38 21.20
C LEU A 79 -14.34 24.42 21.30
N PHE A 80 -13.35 24.42 20.41
CA PHE A 80 -12.26 25.41 20.40
C PHE A 80 -12.76 26.85 20.16
N LEU A 81 -13.76 27.05 19.29
CA LEU A 81 -14.40 28.35 19.08
C LEU A 81 -15.18 28.84 20.30
N SER A 82 -15.73 27.93 21.11
CA SER A 82 -16.45 28.22 22.36
C SER A 82 -15.54 28.55 23.54
N MET A 83 -14.25 28.21 23.46
CA MET A 83 -13.29 28.48 24.54
C MET A 83 -12.83 29.94 24.55
N GLY A 84 -13.43 30.73 25.43
CA GLY A 84 -13.00 32.08 25.79
C GLY A 84 -13.20 32.35 27.28
N VAL A 85 -12.41 33.26 27.85
CA VAL A 85 -12.55 33.68 29.25
C VAL A 85 -13.20 35.05 29.29
N GLU A 86 -14.35 35.15 29.95
CA GLU A 86 -15.01 36.43 30.18
C GLU A 86 -14.32 37.19 31.32
N ILE A 87 -13.87 38.41 31.05
CA ILE A 87 -13.27 39.31 32.03
C ILE A 87 -13.94 40.67 31.89
N ASN A 88 -14.60 41.14 32.96
CA ASN A 88 -15.30 42.43 33.00
C ASN A 88 -16.32 42.63 31.86
N GLY A 89 -17.09 41.60 31.52
CA GLY A 89 -18.11 41.66 30.45
C GLY A 89 -17.57 41.53 29.03
N VAL A 90 -16.28 41.22 28.85
CA VAL A 90 -15.66 41.02 27.55
C VAL A 90 -15.03 39.63 27.48
N VAL A 91 -15.49 38.81 26.52
CA VAL A 91 -14.93 37.49 26.25
C VAL A 91 -13.60 37.65 25.50
N LYS A 92 -12.50 37.18 26.09
CA LYS A 92 -11.20 37.08 25.42
C LYS A 92 -10.91 35.64 25.01
N LYS A 93 -10.65 35.43 23.72
CA LYS A 93 -10.19 34.16 23.15
C LYS A 93 -8.64 34.07 23.22
N PRO A 94 -8.06 32.85 23.19
CA PRO A 94 -6.61 32.67 23.11
C PRO A 94 -6.02 33.33 21.85
N LYS A 95 -4.80 33.89 21.96
CA LYS A 95 -4.09 34.47 20.81
C LYS A 95 -3.30 33.40 20.06
N GLY A 96 -3.91 32.83 19.03
CA GLY A 96 -3.24 32.06 17.98
C GLY A 96 -2.97 30.59 18.31
N LEU A 97 -3.50 29.69 17.49
CA LEU A 97 -2.79 28.46 17.15
C LEU A 97 -1.52 28.86 16.38
N HIS A 98 -0.38 28.22 16.63
CA HIS A 98 0.83 28.54 15.85
C HIS A 98 0.59 28.26 14.35
N PRO A 99 1.21 29.01 13.42
CA PRO A 99 1.06 28.75 11.99
C PRO A 99 1.44 27.33 11.57
N GLU A 100 2.42 26.71 12.25
CA GLU A 100 2.78 25.31 12.04
C GLU A 100 1.71 24.33 12.56
N ASP A 101 0.98 24.65 13.64
CA ASP A 101 -0.15 23.85 14.13
C ASP A 101 -1.36 23.97 13.19
N SER A 102 -1.64 25.19 12.69
CA SER A 102 -2.68 25.41 11.67
C SER A 102 -2.36 24.66 10.36
N LYS A 103 -1.08 24.63 9.96
CA LYS A 103 -0.60 23.86 8.81
C LYS A 103 -0.68 22.35 9.05
N LEU A 104 -0.32 21.86 10.24
CA LEU A 104 -0.48 20.47 10.64
C LEU A 104 -1.96 20.05 10.66
N LEU A 105 -2.86 20.91 11.16
CA LEU A 105 -4.31 20.70 11.12
C LEU A 105 -4.83 20.69 9.68
N LYS A 106 -4.32 21.57 8.81
CA LYS A 106 -4.67 21.56 7.38
C LYS A 106 -4.20 20.27 6.70
N GLU A 107 -2.97 19.82 6.93
CA GLU A 107 -2.45 18.54 6.44
C GLU A 107 -3.26 17.33 6.97
N GLN A 108 -3.75 17.39 8.22
CA GLN A 108 -4.64 16.37 8.79
C GLN A 108 -6.05 16.40 8.19
N SER A 109 -6.59 17.58 7.88
CA SER A 109 -7.90 17.74 7.22
C SER A 109 -7.91 17.19 5.79
N LEU A 110 -6.75 17.22 5.11
CA LEU A 110 -6.55 16.62 3.79
C LEU A 110 -6.39 15.09 3.86
N ASP A 111 -5.85 14.53 4.94
CA ASP A 111 -5.77 13.08 5.15
C ASP A 111 -7.10 12.44 5.61
N ARG A 112 -8.19 12.88 4.99
CA ARG A 112 -9.55 12.39 5.21
C ARG A 112 -9.81 11.06 4.50
N THR A 113 -10.79 10.33 5.01
CA THR A 113 -11.33 9.14 4.35
C THR A 113 -12.64 9.49 3.65
N ILE A 114 -12.72 9.31 2.33
CA ILE A 114 -13.98 9.41 1.59
C ILE A 114 -14.86 8.22 1.99
N GLN A 115 -15.93 8.48 2.75
CA GLN A 115 -17.01 7.53 2.92
C GLN A 115 -17.93 7.61 1.70
N THR A 116 -18.40 6.47 1.18
CA THR A 116 -19.44 6.48 0.13
C THR A 116 -20.82 6.50 0.79
N ASP A 117 -21.81 7.16 0.16
CA ASP A 117 -23.15 7.47 0.72
C ASP A 117 -23.97 6.27 1.26
N ARG A 118 -23.47 5.04 1.11
CA ARG A 118 -24.09 3.80 1.59
C ARG A 118 -23.51 3.28 2.92
N GLU A 119 -22.51 3.94 3.49
CA GLU A 119 -21.63 3.33 4.50
C GLU A 119 -21.74 3.91 5.92
N ALA A 120 -22.46 5.03 6.11
CA ALA A 120 -22.66 5.70 7.40
C ALA A 120 -23.36 4.83 8.48
N ASP A 121 -24.09 3.79 8.08
CA ASP A 121 -25.10 3.11 8.90
C ASP A 121 -24.62 1.89 9.70
N LYS A 122 -23.32 1.58 9.76
CA LYS A 122 -22.83 0.27 10.26
C LYS A 122 -21.53 0.29 11.08
N GLU A 123 -21.29 1.30 11.88
CA GLU A 123 -20.20 1.28 12.86
C GLU A 123 -20.47 0.20 13.95
N GLY A 124 -19.46 -0.61 14.31
CA GLY A 124 -19.57 -1.58 15.42
C GLY A 124 -19.43 -3.09 15.12
N GLN A 125 -19.30 -3.52 13.85
CA GLN A 125 -18.94 -4.92 13.55
C GLN A 125 -17.44 -5.07 13.26
N ARG A 126 -16.79 -6.10 13.82
CA ARG A 126 -15.42 -6.51 13.47
C ARG A 126 -15.38 -6.88 11.98
N ARG A 127 -14.85 -5.98 11.14
CA ARG A 127 -14.90 -6.08 9.67
C ARG A 127 -13.67 -6.78 9.09
N ASN A 128 -13.93 -7.78 8.26
CA ASN A 128 -12.95 -8.41 7.38
C ASN A 128 -12.63 -7.53 6.17
N LYS A 129 -11.57 -7.89 5.47
CA LYS A 129 -10.69 -6.94 4.78
C LYS A 129 -10.68 -6.96 3.19
N ARG A 130 -9.88 -6.23 2.39
CA ARG A 130 -9.55 -6.22 0.89
C ARG A 130 -9.08 -4.84 0.39
N ASN A 131 -8.23 -4.77 -0.64
CA ASN A 131 -8.02 -3.52 -1.42
C ASN A 131 -9.29 -2.96 -2.12
N PHE A 132 -10.34 -3.76 -2.18
CA PHE A 132 -11.67 -3.36 -2.61
C PHE A 132 -12.42 -2.68 -1.46
N GLY A 133 -13.48 -1.93 -1.76
CA GLY A 133 -14.33 -1.25 -0.79
C GLY A 133 -15.77 -1.78 -0.80
N PRO A 134 -16.56 -1.53 0.26
CA PRO A 134 -17.96 -1.99 0.32
C PRO A 134 -18.87 -1.33 -0.71
N GLY A 135 -18.61 -0.08 -1.09
CA GLY A 135 -19.34 0.64 -2.13
C GLY A 135 -19.23 0.07 -3.56
N TRP A 136 -18.25 -0.80 -3.87
CA TRP A 136 -17.95 -1.22 -5.25
C TRP A 136 -18.50 -2.62 -5.56
N VAL A 137 -19.50 -2.65 -6.46
CA VAL A 137 -20.18 -3.90 -6.84
C VAL A 137 -19.33 -4.68 -7.84
N ARG A 138 -19.32 -6.00 -7.71
CA ARG A 138 -18.63 -6.92 -8.63
C ARG A 138 -19.41 -7.07 -9.93
N TRP A 139 -18.71 -7.31 -11.03
CA TRP A 139 -19.36 -7.77 -12.26
C TRP A 139 -20.08 -9.11 -12.01
N PRO A 140 -21.38 -9.24 -12.33
CA PRO A 140 -22.12 -10.47 -12.10
C PRO A 140 -21.45 -11.66 -12.80
N LYS A 141 -21.34 -12.78 -12.08
CA LYS A 141 -20.64 -14.01 -12.52
C LYS A 141 -19.15 -13.80 -12.91
N GLY A 142 -18.55 -12.63 -12.63
CA GLY A 142 -17.20 -12.30 -13.07
C GLY A 142 -17.05 -12.07 -14.57
N ILE A 143 -18.15 -11.92 -15.33
CA ILE A 143 -18.12 -11.73 -16.78
C ILE A 143 -18.11 -10.23 -17.09
N VAL A 144 -17.17 -9.79 -17.93
CA VAL A 144 -17.02 -8.38 -18.33
C VAL A 144 -17.15 -8.29 -19.86
N PRO A 145 -18.35 -8.00 -20.40
CA PRO A 145 -18.53 -7.79 -21.82
C PRO A 145 -17.84 -6.50 -22.25
N TYR A 146 -17.06 -6.54 -23.34
CA TYR A 146 -16.38 -5.35 -23.88
C TYR A 146 -16.66 -5.11 -25.38
N ILE A 147 -16.54 -3.85 -25.81
CA ILE A 147 -16.43 -3.48 -27.22
C ILE A 147 -15.18 -2.63 -27.44
N LEU A 148 -14.58 -2.76 -28.62
CA LEU A 148 -13.46 -1.92 -29.07
C LEU A 148 -14.03 -0.85 -30.00
N ASP A 149 -13.73 0.42 -29.74
CA ASP A 149 -14.05 1.50 -30.69
C ASP A 149 -13.09 1.45 -31.89
N ASP A 150 -13.56 1.89 -33.05
CA ASP A 150 -12.76 1.99 -34.26
C ASP A 150 -11.62 3.03 -34.13
N ASN A 151 -11.74 3.98 -33.20
CA ASN A 151 -10.70 4.96 -32.87
C ASN A 151 -9.55 4.41 -32.01
N LEU A 152 -9.66 3.18 -31.49
CA LEU A 152 -8.59 2.48 -30.78
C LEU A 152 -7.87 1.53 -31.74
N VAL A 153 -6.71 1.95 -32.22
CA VAL A 153 -5.96 1.29 -33.31
C VAL A 153 -4.61 0.79 -32.81
N ALA A 154 -3.74 1.68 -32.35
CA ALA A 154 -2.39 1.34 -31.90
C ALA A 154 -2.37 0.60 -30.56
N ASN A 155 -3.17 1.05 -29.59
CA ASN A 155 -3.20 0.51 -28.22
C ASN A 155 -4.10 -0.74 -28.10
N ARG A 156 -4.85 -1.08 -29.17
CA ARG A 156 -5.77 -2.22 -29.21
C ARG A 156 -5.10 -3.55 -28.85
N ARG A 157 -3.85 -3.76 -29.29
CA ARG A 157 -3.10 -5.00 -29.00
C ARG A 157 -2.87 -5.17 -27.51
N SER A 158 -2.37 -4.13 -26.84
CA SER A 158 -2.00 -4.17 -25.43
C SER A 158 -3.20 -4.41 -24.51
N PHE A 159 -4.39 -3.90 -24.88
CA PHE A 159 -5.64 -4.26 -24.21
C PHE A 159 -6.02 -5.74 -24.39
N LEU A 160 -5.83 -6.32 -25.59
CA LEU A 160 -6.13 -7.73 -25.83
C LEU A 160 -5.15 -8.67 -25.10
N GLU A 161 -3.87 -8.28 -25.01
CA GLU A 161 -2.89 -9.00 -24.18
C GLU A 161 -3.27 -8.96 -22.69
N ALA A 162 -3.75 -7.82 -22.19
CA ALA A 162 -4.30 -7.72 -20.83
C ALA A 162 -5.56 -8.57 -20.62
N VAL A 163 -6.45 -8.67 -21.61
CA VAL A 163 -7.62 -9.58 -21.61
C VAL A 163 -7.19 -11.04 -21.44
N ASP A 164 -6.14 -11.47 -22.15
CA ASP A 164 -5.61 -12.82 -22.03
C ASP A 164 -5.00 -13.09 -20.63
N LEU A 165 -4.30 -12.12 -20.03
CA LEU A 165 -3.79 -12.23 -18.66
C LEU A 165 -4.92 -12.49 -17.64
N PHE A 166 -5.98 -11.66 -17.65
CA PHE A 166 -7.11 -11.86 -16.74
C PHE A 166 -7.84 -13.18 -16.99
N ASN A 167 -8.08 -13.53 -18.25
CA ASN A 167 -8.81 -14.74 -18.62
C ASN A 167 -8.05 -16.03 -18.24
N ASN A 168 -6.71 -16.01 -18.29
CA ASN A 168 -5.88 -17.16 -17.95
C ASN A 168 -5.60 -17.28 -16.43
N LEU A 169 -5.31 -16.15 -15.76
CA LEU A 169 -4.84 -16.16 -14.37
C LEU A 169 -5.97 -16.07 -13.33
N THR A 170 -7.17 -15.64 -13.72
CA THR A 170 -8.30 -15.39 -12.79
C THR A 170 -9.57 -16.15 -13.19
N CYS A 171 -10.64 -16.02 -12.39
CA CYS A 171 -11.99 -16.42 -12.80
C CYS A 171 -12.76 -15.34 -13.57
N ILE A 172 -12.18 -14.14 -13.76
CA ILE A 172 -12.78 -13.07 -14.56
C ILE A 172 -12.80 -13.48 -16.03
N ARG A 173 -13.90 -13.19 -16.74
CA ARG A 173 -14.04 -13.47 -18.16
C ARG A 173 -14.35 -12.19 -18.93
N TRP A 174 -13.31 -11.54 -19.43
CA TRP A 174 -13.41 -10.47 -20.41
C TRP A 174 -13.76 -11.07 -21.77
N LYS A 175 -14.91 -10.70 -22.33
CA LYS A 175 -15.42 -11.28 -23.58
C LYS A 175 -15.95 -10.19 -24.54
N PRO A 176 -15.75 -10.30 -25.86
CA PRO A 176 -16.42 -9.45 -26.83
C PRO A 176 -17.93 -9.46 -26.62
N ARG A 177 -18.57 -8.29 -26.58
CA ARG A 177 -20.02 -8.17 -26.34
C ARG A 177 -20.81 -8.73 -27.53
N SER A 178 -21.57 -9.79 -27.26
CA SER A 178 -22.56 -10.37 -28.18
C SER A 178 -23.89 -10.63 -27.44
N PRO A 179 -24.99 -10.94 -28.14
CA PRO A 179 -26.24 -11.38 -27.49
C PRO A 179 -26.06 -12.60 -26.58
N GLU A 180 -25.17 -13.53 -26.96
CA GLU A 180 -24.87 -14.75 -26.21
C GLU A 180 -24.10 -14.41 -24.93
N VAL A 181 -23.05 -13.59 -25.02
CA VAL A 181 -22.27 -13.12 -23.86
C VAL A 181 -23.14 -12.30 -22.91
N LYS A 182 -24.07 -11.50 -23.44
CA LYS A 182 -25.07 -10.76 -22.65
C LYS A 182 -25.97 -11.72 -21.85
N ALA A 183 -26.49 -12.76 -22.50
CA ALA A 183 -27.32 -13.78 -21.84
C ALA A 183 -26.53 -14.60 -20.80
N GLU A 184 -25.27 -14.93 -21.12
CA GLU A 184 -24.35 -15.62 -20.20
C GLU A 184 -24.06 -14.78 -18.96
N ALA A 185 -23.70 -13.51 -19.12
CA ALA A 185 -23.44 -12.57 -18.03
C ALA A 185 -24.69 -12.31 -17.18
N GLY A 186 -25.87 -12.27 -17.82
CA GLY A 186 -27.15 -12.00 -17.16
C GLY A 186 -27.35 -10.52 -16.84
N HIS A 187 -26.69 -9.63 -17.59
CA HIS A 187 -26.77 -8.18 -17.43
C HIS A 187 -26.50 -7.45 -18.75
N ASP A 188 -26.89 -6.18 -18.83
CA ASP A 188 -26.80 -5.33 -20.01
C ASP A 188 -25.52 -4.48 -20.03
N GLY A 189 -24.89 -4.26 -18.87
CA GLY A 189 -23.67 -3.47 -18.74
C GLY A 189 -22.47 -4.00 -19.53
N TYR A 190 -21.56 -3.11 -19.95
CA TYR A 190 -20.36 -3.44 -20.73
C TYR A 190 -19.33 -2.32 -20.68
N VAL A 191 -18.09 -2.65 -21.06
CA VAL A 191 -16.97 -1.69 -21.15
C VAL A 191 -16.72 -1.33 -22.62
N LYS A 192 -16.68 -0.04 -22.94
CA LYS A 192 -16.20 0.47 -24.22
C LYS A 192 -14.73 0.85 -24.07
N ILE A 193 -13.84 0.22 -24.83
CA ILE A 193 -12.42 0.58 -24.90
C ILE A 193 -12.24 1.53 -26.09
N GLN A 194 -11.65 2.70 -25.86
CA GLN A 194 -11.58 3.78 -26.85
C GLN A 194 -10.29 4.59 -26.69
N SER A 195 -9.84 5.24 -27.76
CA SER A 195 -8.87 6.33 -27.66
C SER A 195 -9.58 7.63 -27.21
N GLY A 196 -8.84 8.49 -26.52
CA GLY A 196 -9.31 9.75 -25.91
C GLY A 196 -8.14 10.46 -25.23
N SER A 197 -8.41 11.34 -24.26
CA SER A 197 -7.36 12.02 -23.48
C SER A 197 -7.05 11.25 -22.20
N GLY A 198 -5.76 11.08 -21.91
CA GLY A 198 -5.25 10.36 -20.74
C GLY A 198 -5.46 8.84 -20.79
N CYS A 199 -4.95 8.19 -19.75
CA CYS A 199 -5.28 6.81 -19.40
C CYS A 199 -6.30 6.89 -18.27
N SER A 200 -7.48 6.30 -18.44
CA SER A 200 -8.53 6.34 -17.41
C SER A 200 -9.65 5.32 -17.61
N SER A 201 -10.24 4.90 -16.51
CA SER A 201 -11.49 4.15 -16.47
C SER A 201 -12.65 5.04 -16.05
N SER A 202 -13.88 4.63 -16.34
CA SER A 202 -15.10 5.29 -15.81
C SER A 202 -15.31 5.08 -14.28
N GLY A 203 -14.25 4.71 -13.57
CA GLY A 203 -14.16 4.46 -12.14
C GLY A 203 -14.61 3.07 -11.69
N LEU A 204 -14.64 2.90 -10.37
CA LEU A 204 -14.53 1.59 -9.72
C LEU A 204 -15.77 0.68 -9.85
N GLY A 205 -15.53 -0.55 -10.32
CA GLY A 205 -16.46 -1.68 -10.26
C GLY A 205 -17.63 -1.63 -11.26
N PHE A 206 -18.55 -2.59 -11.11
CA PHE A 206 -19.79 -2.64 -11.88
C PHE A 206 -20.79 -1.59 -11.37
N LYS A 207 -21.18 -0.66 -12.24
CA LYS A 207 -22.09 0.46 -11.94
C LYS A 207 -23.46 0.30 -12.59
N GLY A 208 -23.93 -0.94 -12.71
CA GLY A 208 -25.23 -1.33 -13.27
C GLY A 208 -25.24 -1.48 -14.79
N ASP A 209 -26.45 -1.63 -15.34
CA ASP A 209 -26.75 -1.96 -16.73
C ASP A 209 -26.53 -0.81 -17.72
N ARG A 210 -25.29 -0.33 -17.77
CA ARG A 210 -24.86 0.79 -18.59
C ARG A 210 -23.47 0.59 -19.19
N ARG A 211 -23.14 1.47 -20.13
CA ARG A 211 -21.78 1.61 -20.66
C ARG A 211 -20.85 2.14 -19.56
N HIS A 212 -19.75 1.41 -19.37
CA HIS A 212 -18.51 1.83 -18.74
C HIS A 212 -17.50 2.14 -19.85
N ASN A 213 -16.46 2.91 -19.54
CA ASN A 213 -15.39 3.22 -20.49
C ASN A 213 -14.03 2.83 -19.90
N ILE A 214 -13.11 2.39 -20.76
CA ILE A 214 -11.66 2.53 -20.56
C ILE A 214 -11.16 3.41 -21.72
N THR A 215 -10.39 4.44 -21.39
CA THR A 215 -9.76 5.37 -22.32
C THR A 215 -8.26 5.08 -22.34
N LEU A 216 -7.71 4.76 -23.51
CA LEU A 216 -6.28 4.54 -23.72
C LEU A 216 -5.81 5.52 -24.80
N GLN A 217 -5.33 6.70 -24.41
CA GLN A 217 -4.85 7.74 -25.34
C GLN A 217 -3.83 7.21 -26.36
N GLU A 218 -4.07 7.49 -27.64
CA GLU A 218 -3.15 7.26 -28.74
C GLU A 218 -2.56 8.59 -29.25
N PRO A 219 -1.22 8.81 -29.18
CA PRO A 219 -0.20 7.99 -28.50
C PRO A 219 -0.16 8.22 -26.97
N GLY A 220 0.33 7.24 -26.23
CA GLY A 220 0.57 7.34 -24.78
C GLY A 220 0.30 6.02 -24.05
N CYS A 221 -0.98 5.67 -23.88
CA CYS A 221 -1.45 4.56 -23.05
C CYS A 221 -1.34 3.17 -23.74
N GLY A 222 -0.22 2.95 -24.44
CA GLY A 222 -0.04 1.82 -25.36
C GLY A 222 0.61 0.59 -24.77
N SER A 223 0.85 0.54 -23.47
CA SER A 223 1.51 -0.59 -22.79
C SER A 223 0.49 -1.49 -22.06
N VAL A 224 0.89 -2.75 -21.82
CA VAL A 224 -0.01 -3.77 -21.25
C VAL A 224 -0.30 -3.50 -19.77
N ASP A 225 0.68 -2.96 -19.04
CA ASP A 225 0.54 -2.55 -17.64
C ASP A 225 -0.55 -1.46 -17.49
N ILE A 226 -0.55 -0.43 -18.34
CA ILE A 226 -1.60 0.61 -18.31
C ILE A 226 -2.98 -0.02 -18.60
N ALA A 227 -3.08 -0.93 -19.57
CA ALA A 227 -4.35 -1.61 -19.83
C ALA A 227 -4.82 -2.47 -18.63
N VAL A 228 -3.90 -3.18 -17.96
CA VAL A 228 -4.20 -3.95 -16.75
C VAL A 228 -4.67 -3.05 -15.60
N HIS A 229 -3.99 -1.93 -15.36
CA HIS A 229 -4.35 -0.94 -14.33
C HIS A 229 -5.81 -0.46 -14.49
N GLU A 230 -6.18 -0.03 -15.71
CA GLU A 230 -7.56 0.43 -15.98
C GLU A 230 -8.59 -0.71 -15.90
N MET A 231 -8.19 -1.94 -16.22
CA MET A 231 -9.04 -3.12 -16.05
C MET A 231 -9.24 -3.47 -14.56
N LEU A 232 -8.22 -3.31 -13.70
CA LEU A 232 -8.36 -3.49 -12.25
C LEU A 232 -9.33 -2.46 -11.65
N HIS A 233 -9.28 -1.20 -12.08
CA HIS A 233 -10.31 -0.21 -11.73
C HIS A 233 -11.72 -0.65 -12.14
N ILE A 234 -11.92 -1.12 -13.38
CA ILE A 234 -13.22 -1.64 -13.82
C ILE A 234 -13.68 -2.85 -12.98
N LEU A 235 -12.76 -3.70 -12.53
CA LEU A 235 -13.07 -4.80 -11.60
C LEU A 235 -13.37 -4.32 -10.17
N GLY A 236 -12.96 -3.09 -9.83
CA GLY A 236 -13.27 -2.40 -8.58
C GLY A 236 -12.07 -2.18 -7.65
N GLN A 237 -10.82 -2.33 -8.11
CA GLN A 237 -9.66 -2.07 -7.27
C GLN A 237 -9.32 -0.56 -7.30
N THR A 238 -9.16 0.06 -6.13
CA THR A 238 -8.67 1.43 -6.02
C THR A 238 -7.14 1.47 -6.09
N HIS A 239 -6.54 2.65 -6.04
CA HIS A 239 -5.09 2.79 -5.92
C HIS A 239 -4.59 2.33 -4.54
N GLU A 240 -3.40 1.74 -4.48
CA GLU A 240 -2.82 1.22 -3.23
C GLU A 240 -2.66 2.33 -2.18
N GLN A 241 -2.19 3.52 -2.58
CA GLN A 241 -2.05 4.66 -1.67
C GLN A 241 -3.37 5.28 -1.20
N SER A 242 -4.51 4.86 -1.76
CA SER A 242 -5.84 5.23 -1.28
C SER A 242 -6.37 4.29 -0.18
N ARG A 243 -5.64 3.20 0.17
CA ARG A 243 -6.06 2.28 1.25
C ARG A 243 -6.24 2.99 2.59
N ASN A 244 -7.17 2.49 3.39
CA ASN A 244 -7.40 2.98 4.75
C ASN A 244 -6.15 2.82 5.65
N ASP A 245 -5.40 1.72 5.50
CA ASP A 245 -4.15 1.45 6.23
C ASP A 245 -2.88 2.08 5.65
N ARG A 246 -2.94 2.78 4.51
CA ARG A 246 -1.79 3.30 3.74
C ARG A 246 -0.79 4.13 4.55
N ASN A 247 -1.27 4.84 5.57
CA ASN A 247 -0.45 5.70 6.43
C ASN A 247 0.68 5.00 7.19
N ARG A 248 0.63 3.65 7.28
CA ARG A 248 1.68 2.80 7.88
C ARG A 248 2.86 2.56 6.93
N TYR A 249 2.64 2.74 5.62
CA TYR A 249 3.56 2.37 4.54
C TYR A 249 4.03 3.58 3.75
N VAL A 250 3.15 4.57 3.56
CA VAL A 250 3.44 5.83 2.86
C VAL A 250 2.92 7.05 3.62
N LYS A 251 3.50 8.22 3.34
CA LYS A 251 3.11 9.55 3.85
C LYS A 251 2.93 10.48 2.65
N ILE A 252 1.77 11.14 2.55
CA ILE A 252 1.55 12.17 1.53
C ILE A 252 2.12 13.51 2.02
N ILE A 253 2.89 14.15 1.16
CA ILE A 253 3.43 15.50 1.33
C ILE A 253 2.44 16.50 0.71
N TRP A 254 1.32 16.76 1.40
CA TRP A 254 0.20 17.55 0.85
C TRP A 254 0.61 18.91 0.27
N LYS A 255 1.58 19.60 0.89
CA LYS A 255 2.15 20.88 0.40
C LYS A 255 2.81 20.81 -0.99
N ASN A 256 3.16 19.61 -1.48
CA ASN A 256 3.78 19.39 -2.79
C ASN A 256 2.75 18.93 -3.83
N VAL A 257 1.52 18.59 -3.44
CA VAL A 257 0.44 18.20 -4.35
C VAL A 257 -0.06 19.44 -5.11
N ILE A 258 -0.25 19.31 -6.43
CA ILE A 258 -0.85 20.38 -7.26
C ILE A 258 -2.27 20.66 -6.75
N SER A 259 -2.58 21.94 -6.54
CA SER A 259 -3.91 22.36 -6.09
C SER A 259 -5.02 21.85 -7.01
N GLY A 260 -6.04 21.22 -6.43
CA GLY A 260 -7.13 20.55 -7.13
C GLY A 260 -6.89 19.06 -7.43
N HIS A 261 -5.71 18.52 -7.11
CA HIS A 261 -5.38 17.09 -7.26
C HIS A 261 -5.32 16.32 -5.93
N GLU A 262 -5.62 16.95 -4.79
CA GLU A 262 -5.60 16.34 -3.46
C GLU A 262 -6.51 15.10 -3.37
N GLU A 263 -7.59 15.06 -4.16
CA GLU A 263 -8.52 13.93 -4.20
C GLU A 263 -7.94 12.60 -4.69
N ASN A 264 -6.85 12.64 -5.45
CA ASN A 264 -6.14 11.45 -5.91
C ASN A 264 -5.34 10.75 -4.78
N PHE A 265 -5.22 11.42 -3.63
CA PHE A 265 -4.46 10.98 -2.46
C PHE A 265 -5.34 10.74 -1.22
N TYR A 266 -6.64 11.07 -1.28
CA TYR A 266 -7.55 10.78 -0.18
C TYR A 266 -7.65 9.27 0.04
N ARG A 267 -7.79 8.89 1.31
CA ARG A 267 -8.07 7.50 1.67
C ARG A 267 -9.52 7.19 1.32
N VAL A 268 -9.79 5.97 0.94
CA VAL A 268 -11.15 5.44 0.75
C VAL A 268 -11.35 4.27 1.71
N LEU A 269 -12.59 3.90 2.00
CA LEU A 269 -12.88 2.71 2.79
C LEU A 269 -12.59 1.44 1.97
N THR A 270 -11.32 1.12 1.84
CA THR A 270 -10.88 -0.24 1.56
C THR A 270 -11.14 -1.11 2.78
N TYR A 271 -11.25 -2.40 2.54
CA TYR A 271 -11.36 -3.37 3.60
C TYR A 271 -9.91 -3.77 4.16
N ASP A 272 -8.81 -3.85 3.36
CA ASP A 272 -7.37 -4.30 3.54
C ASP A 272 -6.91 -5.83 3.70
N ARG A 273 -7.29 -6.82 2.83
CA ARG A 273 -7.35 -8.31 3.09
C ARG A 273 -5.99 -8.96 2.86
N ASN A 274 -5.27 -8.41 1.89
CA ASN A 274 -3.88 -8.69 1.64
C ASN A 274 -3.02 -7.56 2.22
N PRO A 275 -1.73 -7.81 2.49
CA PRO A 275 -0.81 -6.77 2.92
C PRO A 275 -0.79 -5.59 1.95
N TYR A 276 -0.27 -4.45 2.40
CA TYR A 276 -0.03 -3.31 1.51
C TYR A 276 1.09 -3.66 0.54
N ASP A 277 0.81 -3.65 -0.77
CA ASP A 277 1.79 -4.00 -1.79
C ASP A 277 2.40 -2.73 -2.42
N LEU A 278 3.58 -2.36 -1.93
CA LEU A 278 4.38 -1.24 -2.46
C LEU A 278 4.77 -1.39 -3.94
N GLY A 279 4.74 -2.60 -4.50
CA GLY A 279 4.98 -2.86 -5.91
C GLY A 279 3.73 -3.16 -6.73
N SER A 280 2.53 -3.02 -6.14
CA SER A 280 1.27 -3.18 -6.85
C SER A 280 1.24 -2.28 -8.09
N ILE A 281 0.68 -2.78 -9.19
CA ILE A 281 0.43 -1.93 -10.36
C ILE A 281 -0.55 -0.78 -10.06
N MET A 282 -1.28 -0.84 -8.94
CA MET A 282 -2.19 0.19 -8.46
C MET A 282 -1.52 1.22 -7.53
N GLN A 283 -0.24 1.07 -7.20
CA GLN A 283 0.53 2.02 -6.40
C GLN A 283 1.00 3.20 -7.28
N TYR A 284 0.70 4.45 -6.87
CA TYR A 284 1.26 5.63 -7.53
C TYR A 284 2.77 5.76 -7.30
N GLU A 285 3.45 6.34 -8.29
CA GLU A 285 4.84 6.78 -8.15
C GLU A 285 4.93 7.97 -7.16
N PRO A 286 6.01 8.07 -6.37
CA PRO A 286 6.25 9.17 -5.43
C PRO A 286 6.13 10.60 -5.99
N LEU A 287 6.35 10.78 -7.30
CA LEU A 287 6.38 12.08 -7.99
C LEU A 287 5.04 12.52 -8.60
N PHE A 288 4.02 11.65 -8.62
CA PHE A 288 2.76 11.96 -9.31
C PHE A 288 2.06 13.19 -8.71
N PHE A 289 1.53 14.05 -9.58
CA PHE A 289 0.86 15.31 -9.22
C PHE A 289 1.71 16.27 -8.36
N GLY A 290 3.04 16.23 -8.51
CA GLY A 290 3.99 17.11 -7.82
C GLY A 290 4.12 18.52 -8.42
N VAL A 291 4.24 19.53 -7.57
CA VAL A 291 4.55 20.92 -7.95
C VAL A 291 6.06 21.10 -8.13
N ASP A 292 6.50 21.51 -9.33
CA ASP A 292 7.90 21.67 -9.73
C ASP A 292 8.74 20.39 -9.52
N ASP A 293 8.25 19.26 -10.03
CA ASP A 293 8.89 17.93 -9.93
C ASP A 293 9.17 17.43 -8.48
N LYS A 294 8.51 18.02 -7.47
CA LYS A 294 8.63 17.59 -6.07
C LYS A 294 7.75 16.38 -5.78
N GLY A 295 8.30 15.39 -5.08
CA GLY A 295 7.53 14.24 -4.61
C GLY A 295 6.30 14.61 -3.77
N THR A 296 5.17 13.97 -4.05
CA THR A 296 3.92 14.08 -3.28
C THR A 296 3.78 12.99 -2.24
N MET A 297 4.63 11.97 -2.27
CA MET A 297 4.57 10.81 -1.39
C MET A 297 5.96 10.32 -1.00
N GLU A 298 6.14 10.01 0.28
CA GLU A 298 7.33 9.37 0.85
C GLU A 298 6.94 7.97 1.33
N LEU A 299 7.79 6.96 1.12
CA LEU A 299 7.65 5.69 1.82
C LEU A 299 8.11 5.84 3.28
N ARG A 300 7.53 5.06 4.18
CA ARG A 300 7.94 5.02 5.60
C ARG A 300 9.25 4.28 5.82
N ASP A 301 9.60 3.39 4.89
CA ASP A 301 10.91 2.76 4.79
C ASP A 301 11.49 3.13 3.42
N GLU A 302 12.40 4.09 3.41
CA GLU A 302 13.06 4.61 2.21
C GLU A 302 13.83 3.51 1.47
N ASN A 303 14.29 2.46 2.17
CA ASN A 303 14.99 1.34 1.56
C ASN A 303 14.08 0.45 0.68
N LEU A 304 12.76 0.70 0.67
CA LEU A 304 11.78 -0.01 -0.16
C LEU A 304 11.30 0.81 -1.37
N GLU A 305 11.84 2.00 -1.62
CA GLU A 305 11.40 2.87 -2.74
C GLU A 305 11.52 2.19 -4.12
N PHE A 306 12.52 1.32 -4.28
CA PHE A 306 12.71 0.49 -5.49
C PHE A 306 11.55 -0.48 -5.78
N LEU A 307 10.66 -0.77 -4.81
CA LEU A 307 9.44 -1.54 -5.04
C LEU A 307 8.36 -0.72 -5.73
N ALA A 308 8.22 0.57 -5.39
CA ALA A 308 7.25 1.48 -6.01
C ALA A 308 7.66 1.92 -7.42
N TYR A 309 8.96 1.85 -7.73
CA TYR A 309 9.51 2.10 -9.06
C TYR A 309 10.51 1.01 -9.47
N PRO A 310 10.03 -0.18 -9.88
CA PRO A 310 10.91 -1.25 -10.35
C PRO A 310 11.33 -1.00 -11.81
N ASP A 311 12.62 -1.22 -12.12
CA ASP A 311 13.16 -1.10 -13.49
C ASP A 311 12.41 -1.97 -14.52
N GLU A 312 11.89 -3.12 -14.08
CA GLU A 312 10.99 -3.98 -14.84
C GLU A 312 9.64 -4.11 -14.12
N ARG A 313 8.60 -3.42 -14.61
CA ARG A 313 7.24 -3.54 -14.07
C ARG A 313 6.65 -4.92 -14.37
N GLN A 314 6.35 -5.67 -13.32
CA GLN A 314 5.53 -6.88 -13.43
C GLN A 314 4.08 -6.49 -13.68
N LEU A 315 3.44 -7.06 -14.72
CA LEU A 315 2.10 -6.65 -15.18
C LEU A 315 0.98 -6.86 -14.14
N LEU A 316 1.09 -7.91 -13.33
CA LEU A 316 0.29 -8.14 -12.13
C LEU A 316 1.23 -8.70 -11.08
N THR A 317 1.32 -8.07 -9.91
CA THR A 317 2.06 -8.68 -8.79
C THR A 317 1.36 -9.94 -8.29
N PHE A 318 2.07 -10.69 -7.45
CA PHE A 318 1.49 -11.80 -6.70
C PHE A 318 0.29 -11.37 -5.84
N TYR A 319 0.32 -10.15 -5.27
CA TYR A 319 -0.74 -9.67 -4.40
C TYR A 319 -1.89 -8.98 -5.15
N ASP A 320 -1.64 -8.33 -6.30
CA ASP A 320 -2.69 -7.87 -7.22
C ASP A 320 -3.56 -9.04 -7.68
N LEU A 321 -2.92 -10.10 -8.17
CA LEU A 321 -3.60 -11.30 -8.63
C LEU A 321 -4.39 -11.94 -7.48
N LYS A 322 -3.77 -12.06 -6.31
CA LYS A 322 -4.42 -12.54 -5.09
C LYS A 322 -5.66 -11.69 -4.78
N ASP A 323 -5.55 -10.36 -4.71
CA ASP A 323 -6.67 -9.47 -4.38
C ASP A 323 -7.87 -9.63 -5.33
N VAL A 324 -7.62 -9.81 -6.64
CA VAL A 324 -8.69 -10.09 -7.63
C VAL A 324 -9.35 -11.45 -7.40
N LEU A 325 -8.57 -12.53 -7.27
CA LEU A 325 -9.08 -13.89 -7.03
C LEU A 325 -9.95 -13.92 -5.77
N ASP A 326 -9.38 -13.34 -4.73
CA ASP A 326 -9.93 -13.27 -3.40
C ASP A 326 -11.21 -12.41 -3.44
N GLN A 327 -11.23 -11.28 -4.17
CA GLN A 327 -12.42 -10.44 -4.37
C GLN A 327 -13.51 -11.16 -5.13
N TYR A 328 -13.24 -11.71 -6.31
CA TYR A 328 -14.28 -12.37 -7.09
C TYR A 328 -14.65 -13.75 -6.57
N ARG A 329 -13.99 -14.19 -5.48
CA ARG A 329 -14.18 -15.49 -4.83
C ARG A 329 -13.97 -16.64 -5.82
N CYS A 330 -12.89 -16.52 -6.57
CA CYS A 330 -12.54 -17.47 -7.63
C CYS A 330 -12.30 -18.91 -7.15
N THR A 331 -12.31 -19.14 -5.83
CA THR A 331 -12.09 -20.43 -5.16
C THR A 331 -13.31 -20.94 -4.39
N ASP A 332 -14.47 -20.25 -4.40
CA ASP A 332 -15.71 -20.71 -3.73
C ASP A 332 -16.20 -22.09 -4.27
N HIS A 333 -15.75 -22.49 -5.47
CA HIS A 333 -16.06 -23.78 -6.08
C HIS A 333 -15.15 -24.94 -5.59
N CYS A 334 -14.05 -24.63 -4.89
CA CYS A 334 -13.10 -25.61 -4.41
C CYS A 334 -13.64 -26.32 -3.17
N THR A 335 -13.97 -27.61 -3.29
CA THR A 335 -14.50 -28.41 -2.17
C THR A 335 -13.47 -28.67 -1.07
N ASN A 336 -12.18 -28.70 -1.42
CA ASN A 336 -11.05 -28.88 -0.51
C ASN A 336 -10.02 -27.76 -0.74
N THR A 337 -10.19 -26.60 -0.09
CA THR A 337 -9.23 -25.49 -0.19
C THR A 337 -7.94 -25.83 0.56
N PRO A 338 -6.77 -25.94 -0.10
CA PRO A 338 -5.51 -26.21 0.58
C PRO A 338 -5.08 -25.02 1.45
N LYS A 339 -4.49 -25.30 2.63
CA LYS A 339 -3.92 -24.28 3.51
C LYS A 339 -2.50 -23.94 3.08
N CYS A 340 -2.39 -23.05 2.09
CA CYS A 340 -1.11 -22.57 1.58
C CYS A 340 -0.32 -21.81 2.67
N GLN A 341 1.00 -22.02 2.70
CA GLN A 341 1.94 -21.44 3.65
C GLN A 341 2.70 -20.25 3.04
N ASN A 342 3.48 -19.55 3.85
CA ASN A 342 4.41 -18.49 3.42
C ASN A 342 3.78 -17.43 2.50
N ALA A 343 2.56 -16.98 2.84
CA ALA A 343 1.70 -16.06 2.09
C ALA A 343 1.09 -16.57 0.76
N GLY A 344 1.34 -17.83 0.38
CA GLY A 344 0.68 -18.55 -0.71
C GLY A 344 -0.85 -18.49 -0.65
N TYR A 345 -1.51 -18.70 -1.79
CA TYR A 345 -2.97 -18.67 -1.90
C TYR A 345 -3.51 -19.73 -2.85
N THR A 346 -4.77 -20.14 -2.68
CA THR A 346 -5.40 -21.09 -3.59
C THR A 346 -5.77 -20.40 -4.91
N ASN A 347 -5.33 -20.96 -6.04
CA ASN A 347 -5.66 -20.47 -7.37
C ASN A 347 -6.98 -21.06 -7.91
N THR A 348 -7.37 -20.67 -9.12
CA THR A 348 -8.58 -21.13 -9.81
C THR A 348 -8.65 -22.64 -10.07
N ASN A 349 -7.52 -23.35 -10.01
CA ASN A 349 -7.46 -24.81 -10.17
C ASN A 349 -7.56 -25.55 -8.82
N CYS A 350 -7.80 -24.83 -7.72
CA CYS A 350 -7.81 -25.34 -6.35
C CYS A 350 -6.44 -25.81 -5.82
N GLU A 351 -5.36 -25.36 -6.43
CA GLU A 351 -3.97 -25.63 -6.05
C GLU A 351 -3.35 -24.40 -5.35
N CYS A 352 -2.23 -24.56 -4.63
CA CYS A 352 -1.53 -23.41 -4.04
C CYS A 352 -0.62 -22.72 -5.06
N GLU A 353 -0.90 -21.45 -5.30
CA GLU A 353 0.02 -20.52 -5.95
C GLU A 353 1.05 -20.02 -4.92
N CYS A 354 2.33 -20.17 -5.24
CA CYS A 354 3.41 -19.91 -4.30
C CYS A 354 4.18 -18.63 -4.65
N PRO A 355 4.45 -17.76 -3.66
CA PRO A 355 5.27 -16.59 -3.90
C PRO A 355 6.71 -17.02 -4.24
N LYS A 356 7.37 -16.22 -5.09
CA LYS A 356 8.73 -16.47 -5.56
C LYS A 356 9.68 -16.78 -4.40
N GLY A 357 10.44 -17.86 -4.53
CA GLY A 357 11.30 -18.37 -3.46
C GLY A 357 10.68 -19.48 -2.60
N PHE A 358 9.39 -19.80 -2.79
CA PHE A 358 8.71 -20.95 -2.17
C PHE A 358 8.12 -21.89 -3.23
N THR A 359 7.94 -23.16 -2.86
CA THR A 359 7.40 -24.24 -3.70
C THR A 359 6.82 -25.36 -2.83
N GLY A 360 6.38 -26.47 -3.43
CA GLY A 360 5.64 -27.55 -2.74
C GLY A 360 4.12 -27.35 -2.82
N ALA A 361 3.37 -28.40 -2.52
CA ALA A 361 1.91 -28.44 -2.75
C ALA A 361 1.12 -27.47 -1.86
N LEU A 362 1.73 -27.02 -0.75
CA LEU A 362 1.22 -26.02 0.19
C LEU A 362 2.19 -24.82 0.30
N CYS A 363 3.09 -24.61 -0.66
CA CYS A 363 4.17 -23.61 -0.59
C CYS A 363 5.11 -23.76 0.62
N GLU A 364 5.20 -24.98 1.17
CA GLU A 364 5.91 -25.33 2.38
C GLU A 364 7.44 -25.48 2.20
N THR A 365 7.93 -25.57 0.97
CA THR A 365 9.35 -25.79 0.67
C THR A 365 10.02 -24.48 0.24
N VAL A 366 11.22 -24.20 0.76
CA VAL A 366 12.03 -23.06 0.32
C VAL A 366 12.76 -23.44 -0.96
N VAL A 367 12.69 -22.61 -2.00
CA VAL A 367 13.46 -22.80 -3.24
C VAL A 367 14.91 -22.40 -2.98
N THR A 368 15.79 -23.38 -2.91
CA THR A 368 17.22 -23.27 -2.60
C THR A 368 17.96 -24.46 -3.19
N ASP A 369 19.29 -24.36 -3.36
CA ASP A 369 20.12 -25.48 -3.78
C ASP A 369 20.23 -26.58 -2.70
N PRO A 370 20.48 -27.85 -3.08
CA PRO A 370 20.37 -28.99 -2.14
C PRO A 370 21.34 -28.98 -0.95
N ASP A 371 22.40 -28.18 -1.00
CA ASP A 371 23.48 -28.10 0.00
C ASP A 371 23.48 -26.79 0.81
N CYS A 372 22.48 -25.92 0.66
CA CYS A 372 22.37 -24.68 1.42
C CYS A 372 20.91 -24.18 1.54
N GLY A 373 20.66 -23.22 2.45
CA GLY A 373 19.33 -22.67 2.66
C GLY A 373 18.41 -23.53 3.53
N GLY A 374 17.10 -23.28 3.42
CA GLY A 374 16.06 -23.96 4.19
C GLY A 374 15.33 -23.02 5.16
N TYR A 375 14.80 -23.55 6.26
CA TYR A 375 14.17 -22.73 7.31
C TYR A 375 15.12 -22.46 8.46
N VAL A 376 15.00 -21.24 9.00
CA VAL A 376 15.58 -20.82 10.28
C VAL A 376 14.40 -20.44 11.17
N THR A 377 14.17 -21.15 12.26
CA THR A 377 13.06 -20.87 13.17
C THR A 377 13.62 -20.34 14.48
N LEU A 378 13.30 -19.10 14.81
CA LEU A 378 13.59 -18.48 16.10
C LEU A 378 12.45 -18.85 17.07
N GLU A 379 12.78 -19.34 18.26
CA GLU A 379 11.81 -19.79 19.27
C GLU A 379 11.67 -18.78 20.42
N ASP A 380 10.51 -18.79 21.09
CA ASP A 380 10.26 -17.94 22.27
C ASP A 380 10.64 -18.69 23.56
N ASP A 381 11.73 -18.26 24.20
CA ASP A 381 12.39 -19.02 25.26
C ASP A 381 11.79 -18.78 26.66
N THR A 382 10.47 -18.60 26.75
CA THR A 382 9.77 -18.23 28.00
C THR A 382 9.74 -19.32 29.07
N PHE A 383 10.23 -20.53 28.78
CA PHE A 383 10.24 -21.67 29.72
C PHE A 383 11.57 -22.46 29.84
N ASN A 384 12.54 -22.29 28.93
CA ASN A 384 13.82 -23.00 28.99
C ASN A 384 14.97 -22.04 29.28
N PHE A 385 15.56 -22.13 30.47
CA PHE A 385 16.81 -21.43 30.79
C PHE A 385 17.99 -22.10 30.05
N GLY A 386 18.18 -21.83 28.76
CA GLY A 386 19.38 -22.29 28.04
C GLY A 386 19.40 -22.30 26.52
N VAL A 387 18.38 -21.82 25.80
CA VAL A 387 18.44 -21.78 24.32
C VAL A 387 18.97 -20.41 23.87
N SER A 388 19.88 -20.41 22.90
CA SER A 388 20.30 -19.16 22.26
C SER A 388 19.16 -18.60 21.43
N ARG A 389 18.79 -17.34 21.64
CA ARG A 389 17.88 -16.61 20.74
C ARG A 389 18.49 -16.38 19.36
N ASP A 390 19.81 -16.41 19.28
CA ASP A 390 20.58 -16.09 18.09
C ASP A 390 20.93 -17.39 17.35
N ILE A 391 20.55 -17.46 16.06
CA ILE A 391 20.93 -18.53 15.14
C ILE A 391 21.88 -17.95 14.09
N SER A 392 23.13 -18.41 14.10
CA SER A 392 24.10 -18.12 13.04
C SER A 392 23.82 -18.96 11.80
N VAL A 393 23.92 -18.32 10.64
CA VAL A 393 23.79 -18.96 9.32
C VAL A 393 25.04 -18.65 8.53
N SER A 394 25.62 -19.66 7.89
CA SER A 394 26.80 -19.52 7.05
C SER A 394 26.49 -19.98 5.62
N SER A 395 27.24 -19.44 4.66
CA SER A 395 27.22 -19.91 3.29
C SER A 395 27.77 -21.36 3.21
N PRO A 396 27.39 -22.17 2.20
CA PRO A 396 27.94 -23.51 2.07
C PRO A 396 29.46 -23.46 1.90
N ASN A 397 30.14 -24.43 2.50
CA ASN A 397 31.61 -24.55 2.58
C ASN A 397 32.33 -23.48 3.41
N TYR A 398 31.66 -22.52 4.06
CA TYR A 398 32.31 -21.50 4.90
C TYR A 398 33.35 -22.12 5.87
N PRO A 399 34.58 -21.59 5.96
CA PRO A 399 35.07 -20.33 5.38
C PRO A 399 35.56 -20.40 3.92
N ASP A 400 35.52 -21.56 3.29
CA ASP A 400 35.92 -21.73 1.88
C ASP A 400 34.86 -21.17 0.91
N PRO A 401 35.21 -20.86 -0.36
CA PRO A 401 34.27 -20.35 -1.33
C PRO A 401 33.09 -21.28 -1.63
N VAL A 402 31.89 -20.68 -1.69
CA VAL A 402 30.57 -21.30 -1.96
C VAL A 402 30.51 -22.22 -3.20
N GLY A 403 31.37 -21.99 -4.19
CA GLY A 403 31.30 -22.62 -5.50
C GLY A 403 30.41 -21.86 -6.48
N LEU A 404 30.40 -22.32 -7.72
CA LEU A 404 29.81 -21.58 -8.84
C LEU A 404 28.31 -21.91 -9.03
N GLY A 405 27.48 -20.87 -9.05
CA GLY A 405 26.07 -20.91 -9.46
C GLY A 405 25.08 -21.27 -8.36
N LYS A 406 25.40 -20.99 -7.09
CA LYS A 406 24.68 -21.45 -5.90
C LYS A 406 23.58 -20.51 -5.39
N ILE A 407 22.31 -20.87 -5.54
CA ILE A 407 21.19 -20.09 -4.99
C ILE A 407 20.83 -20.63 -3.61
N CYS A 408 21.20 -19.89 -2.56
CA CYS A 408 21.01 -20.29 -1.17
C CYS A 408 19.97 -19.39 -0.47
N ARG A 409 18.78 -19.92 -0.18
CA ARG A 409 17.68 -19.14 0.42
C ARG A 409 17.33 -19.66 1.80
N TRP A 410 17.34 -18.78 2.79
CA TRP A 410 16.92 -19.05 4.16
C TRP A 410 15.62 -18.30 4.47
N ALA A 411 14.55 -19.04 4.72
CA ALA A 411 13.30 -18.45 5.21
C ALA A 411 13.33 -18.40 6.74
N VAL A 412 13.37 -17.19 7.29
CA VAL A 412 13.42 -16.95 8.73
C VAL A 412 12.00 -16.77 9.27
N LYS A 413 11.65 -17.60 10.25
CA LYS A 413 10.38 -17.60 10.97
C LYS A 413 10.63 -17.17 12.41
N ALA A 414 9.82 -16.25 12.89
CA ALA A 414 9.80 -15.82 14.29
C ALA A 414 8.35 -15.78 14.81
N PRO A 415 8.14 -15.84 16.14
CA PRO A 415 6.81 -15.69 16.72
C PRO A 415 6.24 -14.28 16.44
N SER A 416 4.91 -14.16 16.36
CA SER A 416 4.26 -12.86 16.15
C SER A 416 4.56 -11.89 17.30
N GLY A 417 4.74 -10.61 16.97
CA GLY A 417 5.10 -9.56 17.94
C GLY A 417 6.62 -9.36 18.14
N TYR A 418 7.46 -10.24 17.61
CA TYR A 418 8.92 -10.10 17.65
C TYR A 418 9.47 -9.36 16.42
N ILE A 419 10.49 -8.53 16.63
CA ILE A 419 11.30 -7.92 15.57
C ILE A 419 12.56 -8.78 15.39
N ILE A 420 12.83 -9.23 14.16
CA ILE A 420 14.06 -9.97 13.86
C ILE A 420 15.20 -8.97 13.70
N LYS A 421 16.24 -9.11 14.52
CA LYS A 421 17.52 -8.42 14.31
C LYS A 421 18.45 -9.34 13.53
N MET A 422 18.98 -8.86 12.42
CA MET A 422 20.06 -9.50 11.68
C MET A 422 21.40 -8.82 12.02
N THR A 423 22.49 -9.57 11.97
CA THR A 423 23.86 -9.05 12.05
C THR A 423 24.71 -9.83 11.06
N ILE A 424 25.63 -9.14 10.40
CA ILE A 424 26.54 -9.72 9.41
C ILE A 424 27.93 -9.70 10.06
N ASP A 425 28.37 -10.84 10.56
CA ASP A 425 29.66 -10.96 11.26
C ASP A 425 30.84 -11.04 10.26
N ASP A 426 30.61 -11.63 9.10
CA ASP A 426 31.58 -11.80 8.02
C ASP A 426 30.88 -11.77 6.65
N LEU A 427 31.45 -11.04 5.68
CA LEU A 427 30.90 -10.90 4.32
C LEU A 427 32.01 -10.68 3.30
N HIS A 428 32.43 -11.79 2.66
CA HIS A 428 33.38 -11.78 1.56
C HIS A 428 32.69 -12.14 0.24
N MET A 429 32.41 -11.14 -0.59
CA MET A 429 31.84 -11.30 -1.93
C MET A 429 32.91 -11.06 -2.99
N ALA A 430 33.02 -11.96 -3.98
CA ALA A 430 34.04 -11.82 -5.02
C ALA A 430 33.72 -10.63 -5.94
N TYR A 431 34.67 -9.69 -6.04
CA TYR A 431 34.59 -8.50 -6.89
C TYR A 431 34.77 -8.86 -8.37
N ASN A 432 34.02 -8.18 -9.26
CA ASN A 432 34.12 -8.39 -10.71
C ASN A 432 34.65 -7.15 -11.43
N TYR A 433 35.81 -7.28 -12.07
CA TYR A 433 36.44 -6.20 -12.83
C TYR A 433 35.84 -5.98 -14.23
N ASP A 434 35.21 -7.00 -14.81
CA ASP A 434 34.53 -6.91 -16.11
C ASP A 434 33.02 -6.71 -15.87
N ARG A 435 32.53 -5.49 -16.11
CA ARG A 435 31.15 -5.01 -15.82
C ARG A 435 30.03 -5.70 -16.65
N VAL A 436 30.27 -6.91 -17.15
CA VAL A 436 29.48 -7.62 -18.15
C VAL A 436 29.11 -9.06 -17.70
N LEU A 437 29.76 -9.64 -16.68
CA LEU A 437 29.72 -11.09 -16.45
C LEU A 437 29.59 -11.54 -14.97
N CYS A 438 28.35 -11.56 -14.46
CA CYS A 438 27.94 -12.11 -13.15
C CYS A 438 28.38 -11.30 -11.91
N TYR A 439 27.50 -11.22 -10.93
CA TYR A 439 27.74 -10.65 -9.61
C TYR A 439 27.28 -11.65 -8.53
N HIS A 440 27.98 -11.67 -7.41
CA HIS A 440 27.47 -12.29 -6.18
C HIS A 440 26.72 -11.24 -5.38
N TRP A 441 25.59 -11.58 -4.78
CA TRP A 441 24.87 -10.65 -3.90
C TRP A 441 24.21 -11.33 -2.70
N LEU A 442 24.12 -10.57 -1.63
CA LEU A 442 23.25 -10.82 -0.49
C LEU A 442 21.93 -10.08 -0.73
N GLU A 443 20.78 -10.76 -0.66
CA GLU A 443 19.45 -10.16 -0.80
C GLU A 443 18.64 -10.32 0.50
N ILE A 444 18.23 -9.20 1.11
CA ILE A 444 17.42 -9.22 2.34
C ILE A 444 15.97 -8.90 1.97
N GLN A 445 15.11 -9.93 1.97
CA GLN A 445 13.70 -9.86 1.61
C GLN A 445 12.82 -9.77 2.87
N TYR A 446 12.45 -8.56 3.28
CA TYR A 446 11.74 -8.32 4.55
C TYR A 446 10.37 -7.64 4.44
N ASN A 447 9.97 -7.16 3.25
CA ASN A 447 8.64 -6.56 3.07
C ASN A 447 7.54 -7.62 2.95
N LEU A 448 7.43 -8.29 1.80
CA LEU A 448 6.45 -9.36 1.55
C LEU A 448 7.12 -10.59 0.93
N PRO A 449 6.69 -11.83 1.28
CA PRO A 449 7.13 -13.04 0.59
C PRO A 449 6.92 -12.93 -0.92
N GLY A 450 7.94 -13.29 -1.69
CA GLY A 450 7.93 -13.23 -3.16
C GLY A 450 8.44 -11.93 -3.77
N GLN A 451 8.55 -10.85 -2.99
CA GLN A 451 9.10 -9.58 -3.47
C GLN A 451 10.63 -9.58 -3.46
N PRO A 452 11.27 -8.82 -4.37
CA PRO A 452 12.70 -8.55 -4.28
C PRO A 452 13.04 -7.78 -2.99
N GLY A 453 14.26 -8.01 -2.50
CA GLY A 453 14.80 -7.36 -1.31
C GLY A 453 15.94 -6.39 -1.63
N ILE A 454 16.45 -5.71 -0.61
CA ILE A 454 17.69 -4.92 -0.74
C ILE A 454 18.81 -5.86 -1.15
N ARG A 455 19.53 -5.53 -2.22
CA ARG A 455 20.73 -6.25 -2.65
C ARG A 455 21.98 -5.52 -2.19
N TYR A 456 22.90 -6.29 -1.63
CA TYR A 456 24.26 -5.88 -1.34
C TYR A 456 25.18 -6.66 -2.26
N ASP A 457 25.92 -5.97 -3.12
CA ASP A 457 26.94 -6.54 -4.00
C ASP A 457 28.26 -5.75 -3.85
N PRO A 458 29.38 -6.17 -4.49
CA PRO A 458 30.68 -5.54 -4.30
C PRO A 458 30.88 -4.14 -4.92
N ASN A 459 29.90 -3.58 -5.65
CA ASN A 459 30.03 -2.34 -6.43
C ASN A 459 29.12 -1.21 -5.94
#